data_AF-A0A9X3EWN3-F1
#
_entry.id   AF-A0A9X3EWN3-F1
#
_cell.length_a   1.000
_cell.length_b   1.000
_cell.length_c   1.000
_cell.angle_alpha   90.00
_cell.angle_beta   90.00
_cell.angle_gamma   90.00
#
_symmetry.space_group_name_H-M   'P 1'
#
loop_
_entity.id
_entity.type
_entity.pdbx_description
1 polymer ?
#
loop_
_entity_poly.entity_id
_entity_poly.type
_entity_poly.pdbx_seq_one_letter_code
_entity_poly.pdbx_strand_id
1 'polypeptide(L)' 'MKLLRQYSRFLALVTLREVAQGEAMEHAYQVRLGDPRHRAALVRALEELPGVQDVSLLLQEPTVEI' A
#
# COMPACT_ATOMS: atom_id res chain seq x y z
N MET A 1 2.13 0.81 10.11
CA MET A 1 1.41 -0.48 9.93
C MET A 1 -0.04 -0.49 10.43
N LYS A 2 -0.41 0.15 11.55
CA LYS A 2 -1.82 0.17 12.04
C LYS A 2 -2.83 0.71 11.02
N LEU A 3 -2.48 1.75 10.27
CA LEU A 3 -3.34 2.35 9.24
C LEU A 3 -3.75 1.35 8.15
N LEU A 4 -2.80 0.65 7.53
CA LEU A 4 -3.11 -0.35 6.50
C LEU A 4 -4.05 -1.45 7.04
N ARG A 5 -3.79 -1.93 8.27
CA ARG A 5 -4.64 -2.93 8.93
C ARG A 5 -6.07 -2.44 9.19
N GLN A 6 -6.31 -1.14 9.31
CA GLN A 6 -7.64 -0.58 9.48
C GLN A 6 -8.48 -0.66 8.20
N TYR A 7 -7.85 -0.50 7.04
CA TYR A 7 -8.54 -0.50 5.74
C TYR A 7 -8.53 -1.87 5.03
N SER A 8 -7.62 -2.76 5.43
CA SER A 8 -7.37 -4.04 4.77
C SER A 8 -7.82 -5.24 5.61
N ARG A 9 -8.43 -6.23 4.97
CA ARG A 9 -8.66 -7.58 5.53
C ARG A 9 -7.44 -8.47 5.41
N PHE A 10 -6.55 -8.16 4.47
CA PHE A 10 -5.28 -8.84 4.27
C PHE A 10 -4.18 -7.82 4.00
N LEU A 11 -3.00 -8.05 4.56
CA LEU A 11 -1.83 -7.21 4.41
C LEU A 11 -0.58 -8.09 4.42
N ALA A 12 0.24 -7.99 3.38
CA ALA A 12 1.55 -8.63 3.30
C ALA A 12 2.59 -7.62 2.79
N LEU A 13 3.76 -7.57 3.43
CA LEU A 13 4.93 -6.88 2.88
C LEU A 13 5.52 -7.76 1.78
N VAL A 14 5.58 -7.25 0.56
CA VAL A 14 6.08 -8.00 -0.61
C VAL A 14 7.49 -7.57 -0.97
N THR A 15 7.81 -6.30 -0.78
CA THR A 15 9.15 -5.78 -1.07
C THR A 15 9.53 -4.73 -0.05
N LEU A 16 10.78 -4.82 0.41
CA LEU A 16 11.46 -3.82 1.20
C LEU A 16 12.84 -3.63 0.60
N ARG A 17 13.18 -2.42 0.17
CA ARG A 17 14.50 -2.12 -0.40
C ARG A 17 14.93 -0.70 -0.12
N GLU A 18 16.24 -0.52 -0.05
CA GLU A 18 16.85 0.81 -0.06
C GLU A 18 16.69 1.44 -1.45
N VAL A 19 16.36 2.72 -1.48
CA VAL A 19 16.31 3.54 -2.69
C VAL A 19 17.04 4.86 -2.42
N ALA A 20 17.24 5.68 -3.46
CA ALA A 20 17.98 6.95 -3.35
C ALA A 20 19.34 6.78 -2.65
N GLN A 21 20.11 5.75 -3.03
CA GLN A 21 21.43 5.45 -2.45
C GLN A 21 21.45 5.28 -0.92
N GLY A 22 20.34 4.82 -0.34
CA GLY A 22 20.22 4.57 1.11
C GLY A 22 19.54 5.69 1.88
N GLU A 23 19.15 6.78 1.21
CA GLU A 23 18.44 7.90 1.86
C GLU A 23 16.96 7.58 2.13
N ALA A 24 16.40 6.57 1.47
CA ALA A 24 15.00 6.19 1.63
C ALA A 24 14.81 4.67 1.55
N MET A 25 13.68 4.23 2.11
CA MET A 25 13.24 2.83 2.12
C MET A 25 11.91 2.70 1.39
N GLU A 26 11.92 1.99 0.27
CA GLU A 26 10.70 1.66 -0.45
C GLU A 26 10.02 0.45 0.21
N HIS A 27 8.74 0.60 0.53
CA HIS A 27 7.92 -0.46 1.10
C HIS A 27 6.73 -0.76 0.17
N ALA A 28 6.71 -1.95 -0.43
CA ALA A 28 5.59 -2.40 -1.23
C ALA A 28 4.75 -3.42 -0.45
N TYR A 29 3.46 -3.11 -0.29
CA TYR A 29 2.50 -3.98 0.38
C TYR A 29 1.44 -4.48 -0.58
N GLN A 30 1.15 -5.78 -0.53
CA GLN A 30 -0.08 -6.31 -1.10
C GLN A 30 -1.18 -6.25 -0.04
N VAL A 31 -2.30 -5.64 -0.43
CA VAL A 31 -3.46 -5.49 0.45
C VAL A 31 -4.72 -6.03 -0.21
N ARG A 32 -5.62 -6.62 0.58
CA ARG A 32 -7.03 -6.78 0.17
C ARG A 32 -7.88 -5.89 1.04
N LEU A 33 -8.58 -4.94 0.42
CA LEU A 33 -9.45 -4.01 1.12
C LEU A 33 -10.74 -4.69 1.55
N GLY A 34 -11.27 -4.28 2.71
CA GLY A 34 -12.58 -4.75 3.15
C GLY A 34 -13.73 -4.20 2.31
N ASP A 35 -13.58 -2.95 1.83
CA ASP A 35 -14.50 -2.26 0.93
C ASP A 35 -13.69 -1.52 -0.15
N PRO A 36 -13.91 -1.80 -1.45
CA PRO A 36 -13.24 -1.11 -2.56
C PRO A 36 -13.41 0.43 -2.57
N ARG A 37 -14.48 0.96 -1.96
CA ARG A 37 -14.74 2.41 -1.91
C ARG A 37 -13.74 3.16 -1.03
N HIS A 38 -13.09 2.46 -0.09
CA HIS A 38 -12.10 3.06 0.79
C HIS A 38 -10.72 3.26 0.15
N ARG A 39 -10.51 2.87 -1.12
CA ARG A 39 -9.23 3.05 -1.83
C ARG A 39 -8.71 4.48 -1.74
N ALA A 40 -9.54 5.46 -2.12
CA ALA A 40 -9.15 6.87 -2.13
C ALA A 40 -8.85 7.38 -0.70
N ALA A 41 -9.64 6.98 0.28
CA ALA A 41 -9.43 7.34 1.67
C ALA A 41 -8.12 6.75 2.24
N LEU A 42 -7.79 5.50 1.86
CA LEU A 42 -6.54 4.87 2.25
C LEU A 42 -5.33 5.61 1.69
N VAL A 43 -5.35 5.95 0.39
CA VAL A 43 -4.24 6.68 -0.26
C VAL A 43 -4.01 8.02 0.42
N ARG A 44 -5.08 8.81 0.61
CA ARG A 44 -4.98 10.10 1.31
C ARG A 44 -4.42 9.97 2.72
N ALA A 45 -4.91 8.99 3.48
CA ALA A 45 -4.42 8.78 4.84
C ALA A 45 -2.94 8.33 4.89
N LEU A 46 -2.42 7.69 3.84
CA LEU A 46 -1.00 7.35 3.72
C LEU A 46 -0.16 8.58 3.35
N GLU A 47 -0.64 9.43 2.45
CA GLU A 47 0.02 10.69 2.06
C GLU A 47 0.12 11.68 3.23
N GLU A 48 -0.81 11.62 4.19
CA GLU A 48 -0.80 12.44 5.41
C GLU A 48 0.19 11.94 6.48
N LEU A 49 0.79 10.75 6.32
CA LEU A 49 1.74 10.22 7.29
C LEU A 49 3.12 10.91 7.15
N PRO A 50 3.67 11.48 8.24
CA PRO A 50 5.01 12.05 8.23
C PRO A 50 6.06 11.02 7.77
N GLY A 51 6.89 11.42 6.80
CA GLY A 51 7.97 10.58 6.25
C GLY A 51 7.52 9.57 5.20
N VAL A 52 6.23 9.48 4.89
CA VAL A 52 5.72 8.72 3.74
C VAL A 52 5.59 9.65 2.55
N GLN A 53 6.15 9.24 1.42
CA GLN A 53 6.15 10.00 0.18
C GLN A 53 5.94 9.03 -0.99
N ASP A 54 5.62 9.56 -2.17
CA ASP A 54 5.47 8.80 -3.42
C ASP A 54 4.49 7.62 -3.31
N VAL A 55 3.37 7.83 -2.61
CA VAL A 55 2.34 6.81 -2.42
C VAL A 55 1.70 6.47 -3.77
N SER A 56 1.77 5.19 -4.15
CA SER A 56 1.08 4.67 -5.32
C SER A 56 0.23 3.45 -4.97
N LEU A 57 -0.93 3.33 -5.61
CA LEU A 57 -1.83 2.18 -5.46
C LEU A 57 -2.08 1.56 -6.83
N LEU A 58 -1.57 0.36 -7.03
CA LEU A 58 -1.79 -0.43 -8.24
C LEU A 58 -2.94 -1.42 -8.00
N LEU A 59 -3.89 -1.46 -8.95
CA LEU A 59 -4.99 -2.42 -8.92
C LEU A 59 -4.57 -3.66 -9.70
N GLN A 60 -4.59 -4.81 -9.04
CA GLN A 60 -4.46 -6.10 -9.71
C GLN A 60 -5.85 -6.50 -10.22
N GLU A 61 -5.98 -6.65 -11.53
CA GLU A 61 -7.16 -7.28 -12.10
C GLU A 61 -7.16 -8.76 -11.72
N PRO A 62 -8.31 -9.35 -11.36
CA PRO A 62 -8.38 -10.78 -11.11
C PRO A 62 -7.98 -11.52 -12.39
N THR A 63 -6.89 -12.28 -12.33
CA THR A 63 -6.54 -13.22 -13.39
C THR A 63 -7.59 -14.32 -13.40
N VAL A 64 -8.43 -14.33 -14.42
CA VAL A 64 -9.31 -15.47 -14.70
C VAL A 64 -8.41 -16.58 -15.24
N GLU A 65 -8.20 -17.62 -14.44
CA GLU A 65 -7.68 -18.88 -14.98
C GLU A 65 -8.80 -19.46 -15.87
N ILE A 66 -8.52 -19.60 -17.17
CA ILE A 66 -9.41 -20.24 -18.17
C ILE A 66 -9.04 -21.71 -18.27
#